data_AF-A0A2G5TS04-F1
#
_entry.id   AF-A0A2G5TS04-F1
#
_cell.length_a   1.000
_cell.length_b   1.000
_cell.length_c   1.000
_cell.angle_alpha   90.00
_cell.angle_beta   90.00
_cell.angle_gamma   90.00
#
_symmetry.space_group_name_H-M   'P 1'
#
loop_
_entity.id
_entity.type
_entity.pdbx_description
1 polymer ?
#
loop_
_entity_poly.entity_id
_entity_poly.type
_entity_poly.pdbx_seq_one_letter_code
_entity_poly.pdbx_strand_id
1 'polypeptide(L)'
;METPSHSNRRINKKRAIDKINQEIDSVCNDLEQFIAAVHNKSWINFVKTSIKDVGQEGALISPFHSMSAASLKWTLLHLNQIVFTETKKCKLGIHAVRVLDFNKRDGGLVSVCCLCKGSNKEVEEIYVEDIVADYSLIKTNIDAMYGEFKDSIIDHRWDLYNVKDWELSVPNMEKGCLDLIDIGQVFEMQLEEDPHIVVLATVMRNHHGLLCVQFGGKYTRMIHMLNTCCHQRGWTEKQKDQKLLRPRVDLIAGLEEDVSNRLEPVTHLVYLNNDVMKHRLERGAVLVYLNHDRNRFYFAHMVPTEDECPFYFHLCIGKEFVLHPNTNKPAFFHIYHEQLFAWSLIRKESVRVHLPDGFELHPKDTNKYEEEVDVYVNYFTRDSKALVTEGVGPQDEYRQHINSLDAGRIKTIKKGLKTLKYVEILLPTPDGYSQLHAAEVVRVSINLLTLKVPEKRGIIYAHPFDSNVYHFGACVDVSKNKLDRDSIDLSNDLSN
;
A
#
# COMPACT_ATOMS: atom_id res chain seq x y z
N MET A 1 -17.07 14.79 -65.59
CA MET A 1 -15.79 14.31 -65.02
C MET A 1 -15.62 14.98 -63.68
N GLU A 2 -16.07 14.31 -62.61
CA GLU A 2 -15.88 14.80 -61.24
C GLU A 2 -14.54 14.28 -60.72
N THR A 3 -13.65 15.19 -60.36
CA THR A 3 -12.37 14.89 -59.72
C THR A 3 -12.61 14.32 -58.31
N PRO A 4 -11.98 13.19 -57.94
CA PRO A 4 -12.09 12.68 -56.58
C PRO A 4 -11.53 13.71 -55.59
N SER A 5 -12.36 14.08 -54.61
CA SER A 5 -12.10 15.15 -53.66
C SER A 5 -10.81 14.92 -52.86
N HIS A 6 -10.02 15.99 -52.72
CA HIS A 6 -8.79 16.01 -51.93
C HIS A 6 -8.99 15.62 -50.45
N SER A 7 -10.22 15.60 -49.92
CA SER A 7 -10.53 15.22 -48.54
C SER A 7 -10.42 13.71 -48.30
N ASN A 8 -10.89 12.87 -49.24
CA ASN A 8 -10.81 11.40 -49.11
C ASN A 8 -9.36 10.91 -49.19
N ARG A 9 -8.51 11.55 -49.99
CA ARG A 9 -7.06 11.27 -50.01
C ARG A 9 -6.37 11.65 -48.70
N ARG A 10 -6.76 12.75 -48.04
CA ARG A 10 -6.19 13.16 -46.74
C ARG A 10 -6.59 12.23 -45.61
N ILE A 11 -7.85 11.78 -45.57
CA ILE A 11 -8.36 10.85 -44.55
C ILE A 11 -7.69 9.48 -44.67
N ASN A 12 -7.53 8.96 -45.89
CA ASN A 12 -6.84 7.69 -46.11
C ASN A 12 -5.34 7.76 -45.82
N LYS A 13 -4.69 8.90 -46.11
CA LYS A 13 -3.29 9.11 -45.78
C LYS A 13 -3.06 9.20 -44.27
N LYS A 14 -3.98 9.86 -43.52
CA LYS A 14 -3.91 9.92 -42.05
C LYS A 14 -4.06 8.52 -41.42
N ARG A 15 -5.07 7.74 -41.85
CA ARG A 15 -5.25 6.36 -41.37
C ARG A 15 -4.05 5.45 -41.65
N ALA A 16 -3.41 5.61 -42.81
CA ALA A 16 -2.20 4.86 -43.15
C ALA A 16 -1.01 5.25 -42.25
N ILE A 17 -0.84 6.55 -41.96
CA ILE A 17 0.20 7.03 -41.04
C ILE A 17 -0.06 6.54 -39.61
N ASP A 18 -1.31 6.61 -39.14
CA ASP A 18 -1.68 6.14 -37.79
C ASP A 18 -1.42 4.62 -37.64
N LYS A 19 -1.70 3.83 -38.69
CA LYS A 19 -1.42 2.40 -38.72
C LYS A 19 0.08 2.09 -38.70
N ILE A 20 0.88 2.83 -39.49
CA ILE A 20 2.34 2.69 -39.50
C ILE A 20 2.93 3.06 -38.14
N ASN A 21 2.44 4.12 -37.50
CA ASN A 21 2.90 4.50 -36.16
C ASN A 21 2.54 3.42 -35.12
N GLN A 22 1.34 2.83 -35.17
CA GLN A 22 0.97 1.70 -34.30
C GLN A 22 1.87 0.47 -34.50
N GLU A 23 2.22 0.16 -35.76
CA GLU A 23 3.14 -0.95 -36.07
C GLU A 23 4.57 -0.65 -35.58
N ILE A 24 5.05 0.59 -35.71
CA ILE A 24 6.35 1.03 -35.16
C ILE A 24 6.35 0.96 -33.63
N ASP A 25 5.31 1.48 -32.98
CA ASP A 25 5.17 1.43 -31.51
C ASP A 25 5.12 -0.01 -31.01
N SER A 26 4.47 -0.93 -31.75
CA SER A 26 4.47 -2.36 -31.44
C SER A 26 5.87 -2.97 -31.53
N VAL A 27 6.60 -2.72 -32.62
CA VAL A 27 7.95 -3.26 -32.82
C VAL A 27 8.96 -2.67 -31.83
N CYS A 28 8.85 -1.38 -31.52
CA CYS A 28 9.67 -0.72 -30.49
C CYS A 28 9.37 -1.31 -29.11
N ASN A 29 8.10 -1.51 -28.75
CA ASN A 29 7.72 -2.19 -27.51
C ASN A 29 8.26 -3.63 -27.45
N ASP A 30 8.24 -4.38 -28.55
CA ASP A 30 8.78 -5.75 -28.61
C ASP A 30 10.31 -5.76 -28.46
N LEU A 31 11.01 -4.79 -29.05
CA LEU A 31 12.45 -4.63 -28.91
C LEU A 31 12.85 -4.19 -27.50
N GLU A 32 12.11 -3.26 -26.90
CA GLU A 32 12.30 -2.85 -25.50
C GLU A 32 12.02 -4.02 -24.55
N GLN A 33 10.97 -4.81 -24.80
CA GLN A 33 10.70 -6.06 -24.06
C GLN A 33 11.80 -7.08 -24.25
N PHE A 34 12.38 -7.23 -25.45
CA PHE A 34 13.49 -8.13 -25.72
C PHE A 34 14.77 -7.68 -25.01
N ILE A 35 15.11 -6.39 -25.08
CA ILE A 35 16.26 -5.80 -24.39
C ILE A 35 16.08 -5.94 -22.87
N ALA A 36 14.89 -5.62 -22.35
CA ALA A 36 14.53 -5.85 -20.95
C ALA A 36 14.64 -7.33 -20.59
N ALA A 37 14.19 -8.26 -21.44
CA ALA A 37 14.31 -9.70 -21.21
C ALA A 37 15.76 -10.20 -21.21
N VAL A 38 16.63 -9.66 -22.07
CA VAL A 38 18.07 -9.98 -22.11
C VAL A 38 18.82 -9.41 -20.91
N HIS A 39 18.53 -8.16 -20.54
CA HIS A 39 19.04 -7.55 -19.30
C HIS A 39 18.55 -8.32 -18.07
N ASN A 40 17.26 -8.67 -18.04
CA ASN A 40 16.66 -9.49 -16.99
C ASN A 40 17.27 -10.89 -16.97
N LYS A 41 17.64 -11.50 -18.10
CA LYS A 41 18.29 -12.81 -18.13
C LYS A 41 19.72 -12.77 -17.57
N SER A 42 20.49 -11.74 -17.93
CA SER A 42 21.82 -11.49 -17.35
C SER A 42 21.72 -11.19 -15.86
N TRP A 43 20.71 -10.42 -15.45
CA TRP A 43 20.34 -10.17 -14.07
C TRP A 43 19.93 -11.45 -13.35
N ILE A 44 19.07 -12.29 -13.93
CA ILE A 44 18.64 -13.60 -13.41
C ILE A 44 19.84 -14.53 -13.20
N ASN A 45 20.81 -14.53 -14.12
CA ASN A 45 22.02 -15.33 -13.95
C ASN A 45 22.90 -14.78 -12.82
N PHE A 46 23.06 -13.46 -12.73
CA PHE A 46 23.70 -12.83 -11.58
C PHE A 46 22.95 -13.16 -10.28
N VAL A 47 21.62 -13.12 -10.26
CA VAL A 47 20.74 -13.43 -9.13
C VAL A 47 20.91 -14.89 -8.70
N LYS A 48 20.82 -15.84 -9.63
CA LYS A 48 20.98 -17.28 -9.36
C LYS A 48 22.39 -17.60 -8.84
N THR A 49 23.42 -16.95 -9.35
CA THR A 49 24.80 -17.13 -8.86
C THR A 49 25.02 -16.44 -7.53
N SER A 50 24.47 -15.24 -7.32
CA SER A 50 24.68 -14.45 -6.10
C SER A 50 23.85 -14.95 -4.91
N ILE A 51 22.64 -15.48 -5.13
CA ILE A 51 21.81 -16.03 -4.03
C ILE A 51 22.32 -17.39 -3.55
N LYS A 52 22.78 -18.26 -4.47
CA LYS A 52 23.20 -19.65 -4.14
C LYS A 52 24.32 -19.69 -3.10
N ASP A 53 25.16 -18.66 -3.10
CA ASP A 53 26.32 -18.54 -2.20
C ASP A 53 26.08 -17.60 -1.00
N VAL A 54 24.93 -16.90 -0.92
CA VAL A 54 24.73 -15.80 0.05
C VAL A 54 23.75 -16.10 1.18
N GLY A 55 22.79 -17.02 1.01
CA GLY A 55 21.86 -17.41 2.08
C GLY A 55 21.15 -16.21 2.75
N GLN A 56 20.36 -15.44 1.98
CA GLN A 56 19.58 -14.31 2.49
C GLN A 56 18.09 -14.63 2.64
N GLU A 57 17.46 -14.14 3.71
CA GLU A 57 16.04 -14.34 4.01
C GLU A 57 15.19 -13.18 3.45
N GLY A 58 14.74 -13.31 2.20
CA GLY A 58 13.99 -12.27 1.48
C GLY A 58 12.51 -12.12 1.89
N ALA A 59 11.94 -13.06 2.64
CA ALA A 59 10.53 -13.04 3.04
C ALA A 59 10.19 -11.96 4.10
N LEU A 60 11.20 -11.30 4.66
CA LEU A 60 11.07 -10.33 5.76
C LEU A 60 11.02 -8.87 5.31
N ILE A 61 11.05 -8.62 3.99
CA ILE A 61 10.93 -7.28 3.38
C ILE A 61 9.69 -7.23 2.51
N SER A 62 9.03 -6.07 2.53
CA SER A 62 7.80 -5.82 1.77
C SER A 62 6.74 -6.89 1.98
N PRO A 63 6.01 -6.84 3.11
CA PRO A 63 4.92 -7.77 3.33
C PRO A 63 3.92 -7.65 2.18
N PHE A 64 3.78 -6.49 1.54
CA PHE A 64 2.88 -6.25 0.41
C PHE A 64 3.03 -7.25 -0.74
N HIS A 65 4.26 -7.58 -1.16
CA HIS A 65 4.46 -8.59 -2.20
C HIS A 65 4.11 -9.99 -1.68
N SER A 66 4.57 -10.35 -0.48
CA SER A 66 4.20 -11.62 0.16
C SER A 66 2.69 -11.72 0.44
N MET A 67 2.02 -10.61 0.71
CA MET A 67 0.60 -10.45 1.01
C MET A 67 -0.25 -10.51 -0.25
N SER A 68 0.26 -9.98 -1.36
CA SER A 68 -0.39 -10.12 -2.67
C SER A 68 -0.47 -11.59 -3.07
N ALA A 69 0.59 -12.36 -2.78
CA ALA A 69 0.64 -13.80 -2.99
C ALA A 69 0.03 -14.61 -1.84
N ALA A 70 -0.09 -14.02 -0.64
CA ALA A 70 -0.66 -14.69 0.52
C ALA A 70 -2.13 -14.98 0.27
N SER A 71 -2.57 -16.12 0.79
CA SER A 71 -3.97 -16.50 0.69
C SER A 71 -4.85 -15.44 1.35
N LEU A 72 -6.03 -15.19 0.78
CA LEU A 72 -7.01 -14.26 1.36
C LEU A 72 -7.29 -14.58 2.84
N LYS A 73 -7.29 -15.87 3.19
CA LYS A 73 -7.34 -16.37 4.59
C LYS A 73 -6.24 -15.76 5.46
N TRP A 74 -4.98 -15.85 5.03
CA TRP A 74 -3.85 -15.32 5.80
C TRP A 74 -4.04 -13.82 6.02
N THR A 75 -4.44 -13.11 4.97
CA THR A 75 -4.60 -11.67 4.98
C THR A 75 -5.72 -11.23 5.93
N LEU A 76 -6.89 -11.88 5.88
CA LEU A 76 -7.98 -11.64 6.82
C LEU A 76 -7.54 -11.90 8.26
N LEU A 77 -6.89 -13.03 8.55
CA LEU A 77 -6.41 -13.36 9.90
C LEU A 77 -5.38 -12.36 10.46
N HIS A 78 -4.55 -11.76 9.59
CA HIS A 78 -3.52 -10.80 10.01
C HIS A 78 -4.08 -9.43 10.42
N LEU A 79 -5.33 -9.11 10.07
CA LEU A 79 -6.01 -7.88 10.48
C LEU A 79 -6.49 -7.92 11.95
N ASN A 80 -6.11 -8.95 12.74
CA ASN A 80 -6.48 -9.09 14.15
C ASN A 80 -8.01 -8.98 14.36
N GLN A 81 -8.77 -9.58 13.44
CA GLN A 81 -10.19 -9.32 13.28
C GLN A 81 -10.97 -9.65 14.55
N ILE A 82 -11.74 -8.66 15.01
CA ILE A 82 -12.72 -8.83 16.07
C ILE A 82 -14.09 -8.89 15.41
N VAL A 83 -14.77 -10.01 15.61
CA VAL A 83 -16.15 -10.20 15.16
C VAL A 83 -17.05 -10.39 16.38
N PHE A 84 -18.34 -10.19 16.20
CA PHE A 84 -19.33 -10.53 17.22
C PHE A 84 -20.01 -11.82 16.82
N THR A 85 -20.30 -12.67 17.79
CA THR A 85 -20.98 -13.95 17.53
C THR A 85 -22.03 -14.18 18.59
N GLU A 86 -23.08 -14.89 18.20
CA GLU A 86 -24.08 -15.41 19.12
C GLU A 86 -23.78 -16.88 19.40
N THR A 87 -23.14 -17.18 20.54
CA THR A 87 -22.88 -18.58 20.94
C THR A 87 -23.57 -18.92 22.25
N LYS A 88 -24.05 -20.16 22.35
CA LYS A 88 -24.64 -20.69 23.60
C LYS A 88 -23.60 -20.93 24.70
N LYS A 89 -22.30 -20.85 24.38
CA LYS A 89 -21.20 -21.09 25.33
C LYS A 89 -20.90 -19.85 26.16
N CYS A 90 -21.13 -18.65 25.61
CA CYS A 90 -21.01 -17.41 26.36
C CYS A 90 -22.34 -17.05 27.03
N LYS A 91 -22.31 -16.77 28.33
CA LYS A 91 -23.51 -16.39 29.10
C LYS A 91 -24.10 -15.03 28.69
N LEU A 92 -23.38 -14.26 27.88
CA LEU A 92 -23.78 -12.92 27.42
C LEU A 92 -24.67 -12.96 26.16
N GLY A 93 -24.84 -14.13 25.52
CA GLY A 93 -25.55 -14.27 24.25
C GLY A 93 -24.69 -13.80 23.09
N ILE A 94 -24.57 -12.47 22.90
CA ILE A 94 -23.73 -11.85 21.86
C ILE A 94 -22.46 -11.31 22.50
N HIS A 95 -21.30 -11.69 21.96
CA HIS A 95 -20.00 -11.26 22.48
C HIS A 95 -18.96 -11.06 21.38
N ALA A 96 -17.98 -10.22 21.70
CA ALA A 96 -16.81 -10.02 20.86
C ALA A 96 -15.86 -11.20 20.98
N VAL A 97 -15.40 -11.68 19.82
CA VAL A 97 -14.39 -12.72 19.70
C VAL A 97 -13.30 -12.27 18.74
N ARG A 98 -12.06 -12.68 19.00
CA ARG A 98 -10.97 -12.56 18.04
C ARG A 98 -10.94 -13.80 17.17
N VAL A 99 -10.88 -13.61 15.86
CA VAL A 99 -10.66 -14.71 14.92
C VAL A 99 -9.20 -15.18 15.00
N LEU A 100 -9.00 -16.49 15.16
CA LEU A 100 -7.68 -17.13 15.28
C LEU A 100 -7.31 -17.96 14.04
N ASP A 101 -8.26 -18.70 13.48
CA ASP A 101 -8.03 -19.53 12.29
C ASP A 101 -9.35 -19.79 11.53
N PHE A 102 -9.24 -20.24 10.28
CA PHE A 102 -10.35 -20.63 9.41
C PHE A 102 -10.15 -22.06 8.89
N ASN A 103 -11.05 -22.98 9.19
CA ASN A 103 -10.98 -24.34 8.71
C ASN A 103 -11.99 -24.60 7.58
N LYS A 104 -11.50 -24.56 6.34
CA LYS A 104 -12.31 -24.80 5.14
C LYS A 104 -12.80 -26.24 5.01
N ARG A 105 -12.09 -27.22 5.58
CA ARG A 105 -12.43 -28.65 5.41
C ARG A 105 -13.78 -29.00 6.02
N ASP A 106 -14.19 -28.24 7.03
CA ASP A 106 -15.38 -28.52 7.84
C ASP A 106 -16.51 -27.51 7.58
N GLY A 107 -16.62 -26.99 6.34
CA GLY A 107 -17.78 -26.20 5.93
C GLY A 107 -17.76 -24.71 6.31
N GLY A 108 -16.58 -24.14 6.61
CA GLY A 108 -16.47 -22.73 6.96
C GLY A 108 -16.50 -22.45 8.47
N LEU A 109 -15.96 -23.38 9.26
CA LEU A 109 -15.73 -23.17 10.69
C LEU A 109 -14.56 -22.20 10.92
N VAL A 110 -14.71 -21.36 11.94
CA VAL A 110 -13.75 -20.35 12.37
C VAL A 110 -13.38 -20.62 13.81
N SER A 111 -12.09 -20.77 14.10
CA SER A 111 -11.61 -20.81 15.49
C SER A 111 -11.50 -19.39 16.01
N VAL A 112 -12.11 -19.12 17.16
CA VAL A 112 -12.20 -17.79 17.76
C VAL A 112 -11.89 -17.81 19.25
N CYS A 113 -11.52 -16.66 19.81
CA CYS A 113 -11.20 -16.50 21.23
C CYS A 113 -12.09 -15.40 21.84
N CYS A 114 -12.77 -15.71 22.94
CA CYS A 114 -13.67 -14.76 23.61
C CYS A 114 -12.89 -13.58 24.22
N LEU A 115 -13.37 -12.36 23.97
CA LEU A 115 -12.79 -11.10 24.48
C LEU A 115 -13.60 -10.46 25.62
N CYS A 116 -14.57 -11.17 26.18
CA CYS A 116 -15.41 -10.67 27.26
C CYS A 116 -14.73 -10.76 28.64
N LYS A 117 -15.01 -9.76 29.48
CA LYS A 117 -14.57 -9.71 30.88
C LYS A 117 -15.07 -10.95 31.63
N GLY A 118 -14.14 -11.66 32.28
CA GLY A 118 -14.45 -12.85 33.07
C GLY A 118 -14.56 -14.15 32.26
N SER A 119 -14.28 -14.10 30.96
CA SER A 119 -14.03 -15.31 30.17
C SER A 119 -12.59 -15.80 30.36
N ASN A 120 -12.37 -17.11 30.22
CA ASN A 120 -11.04 -17.71 30.31
C ASN A 120 -10.19 -17.51 29.04
N LYS A 121 -10.60 -16.65 28.09
CA LYS A 121 -10.02 -16.56 26.74
C LYS A 121 -9.95 -17.92 26.04
N GLU A 122 -10.94 -18.78 26.29
CA GLU A 122 -11.04 -20.11 25.68
C GLU A 122 -11.25 -19.99 24.17
N VAL A 123 -10.66 -20.95 23.45
CA VAL A 123 -10.82 -21.08 22.00
C VAL A 123 -12.09 -21.89 21.73
N GLU A 124 -12.99 -21.33 20.91
CA GLU A 124 -14.20 -21.99 20.43
C GLU A 124 -14.22 -22.03 18.90
N GLU A 125 -14.95 -22.98 18.33
CA GLU A 125 -15.22 -23.02 16.89
C GLU A 125 -16.66 -22.56 16.64
N ILE A 126 -16.82 -21.64 15.70
CA ILE A 126 -18.11 -21.08 15.27
C ILE A 126 -18.23 -21.18 13.75
N TYR A 127 -19.45 -21.25 13.20
CA TYR A 127 -19.61 -21.10 11.76
C TYR A 127 -19.50 -19.62 11.37
N VAL A 128 -19.04 -19.33 10.15
CA VAL A 128 -19.09 -17.95 9.60
C VAL A 128 -20.51 -17.37 9.67
N GLU A 129 -21.52 -18.24 9.52
CA GLU A 129 -22.95 -17.92 9.62
C GLU A 129 -23.36 -17.38 11.00
N ASP A 130 -22.63 -17.76 12.05
CA ASP A 130 -22.89 -17.36 13.44
C ASP A 130 -22.28 -15.99 13.78
N ILE A 131 -21.64 -15.32 12.81
CA ILE A 131 -21.11 -13.98 12.97
C ILE A 131 -22.25 -12.96 12.87
N VAL A 132 -22.36 -12.11 13.88
CA VAL A 132 -23.37 -11.05 13.99
C VAL A 132 -22.83 -9.75 13.40
N ALA A 133 -23.49 -9.23 12.37
CA ALA A 133 -23.18 -7.95 11.71
C ALA A 133 -24.23 -6.86 12.00
N ASP A 134 -24.89 -6.90 13.16
CA ASP A 134 -25.84 -5.86 13.59
C ASP A 134 -25.15 -4.84 14.50
N TYR A 135 -24.92 -3.65 13.95
CA TYR A 135 -24.30 -2.51 14.64
C TYR A 135 -24.99 -2.13 15.96
N SER A 136 -26.33 -2.26 16.04
CA SER A 136 -27.09 -1.88 17.23
C SER A 136 -26.84 -2.85 18.38
N LEU A 137 -26.74 -4.15 18.07
CA LEU A 137 -26.41 -5.20 19.04
C LEU A 137 -24.96 -5.10 19.47
N ILE A 138 -24.04 -4.82 18.54
CA ILE A 138 -22.62 -4.66 18.82
C ILE A 138 -22.37 -3.50 19.79
N LYS A 139 -22.97 -2.33 19.53
CA LYS A 139 -22.83 -1.14 20.38
C LYS A 139 -23.31 -1.38 21.81
N THR A 140 -24.36 -2.19 21.97
CA THR A 140 -24.93 -2.50 23.29
C THR A 140 -24.05 -3.46 24.10
N ASN A 141 -23.20 -4.26 23.42
CA ASN A 141 -22.40 -5.31 24.05
C ASN A 141 -20.89 -4.97 24.18
N ILE A 142 -20.43 -3.84 23.60
CA ILE A 142 -19.01 -3.46 23.61
C ILE A 142 -18.44 -3.21 25.02
N ASP A 143 -19.28 -2.78 25.96
CA ASP A 143 -18.86 -2.51 27.36
C ASP A 143 -18.51 -3.79 28.13
N ALA A 144 -18.98 -4.94 27.66
CA ALA A 144 -18.66 -6.25 28.22
C ALA A 144 -17.24 -6.74 27.83
N MET A 145 -16.54 -6.04 26.92
CA MET A 145 -15.17 -6.38 26.49
C MET A 145 -14.10 -5.93 27.50
N TYR A 146 -12.92 -6.55 27.45
CA TYR A 146 -11.74 -6.02 28.14
C TYR A 146 -11.38 -4.63 27.60
N GLY A 147 -11.02 -3.70 28.49
CA GLY A 147 -10.72 -2.31 28.15
C GLY A 147 -9.61 -2.18 27.09
N GLU A 148 -8.60 -3.06 27.14
CA GLU A 148 -7.49 -3.10 26.17
C GLU A 148 -7.93 -3.30 24.71
N PHE A 149 -9.09 -3.94 24.47
CA PHE A 149 -9.64 -4.14 23.12
C PHE A 149 -10.71 -3.13 22.76
N LYS A 150 -11.32 -2.50 23.77
CA LYS A 150 -12.33 -1.46 23.58
C LYS A 150 -11.73 -0.26 22.87
N ASP A 151 -10.55 0.19 23.31
CA ASP A 151 -9.86 1.34 22.72
C ASP A 151 -9.40 1.03 21.29
N SER A 152 -8.97 -0.21 20.98
CA SER A 152 -8.60 -0.59 19.60
C SER A 152 -9.78 -0.63 18.63
N ILE A 153 -11.00 -0.96 19.08
CA ILE A 153 -12.22 -0.94 18.26
C ILE A 153 -12.78 0.48 18.12
N ILE A 154 -12.57 1.33 19.13
CA ILE A 154 -13.03 2.72 19.11
C ILE A 154 -12.09 3.62 18.31
N ASP A 155 -10.77 3.47 18.47
CA ASP A 155 -9.74 4.27 17.79
C ASP A 155 -9.54 3.87 16.32
N HIS A 156 -9.86 2.63 15.95
CA HIS A 156 -9.93 2.20 14.55
C HIS A 156 -11.39 2.14 14.13
N ARG A 157 -11.83 3.15 13.37
CA ARG A 157 -12.75 2.98 12.23
C ARG A 157 -13.65 1.73 12.34
N TRP A 158 -14.92 1.89 12.70
CA TRP A 158 -15.86 0.77 12.82
C TRP A 158 -16.20 0.12 11.46
N ASP A 159 -15.21 -0.50 10.81
CA ASP A 159 -15.37 -1.56 9.83
C ASP A 159 -15.66 -2.85 10.61
N LEU A 160 -16.81 -2.88 11.28
CA LEU A 160 -17.34 -4.15 11.76
C LEU A 160 -17.61 -5.00 10.53
N TYR A 161 -16.91 -6.14 10.47
CA TYR A 161 -16.87 -7.03 9.33
C TYR A 161 -18.27 -7.38 8.82
N ASN A 162 -18.48 -7.17 7.53
CA ASN A 162 -19.69 -7.55 6.83
C ASN A 162 -19.66 -9.07 6.59
N VAL A 163 -20.64 -9.80 7.13
CA VAL A 163 -20.78 -11.26 6.94
C VAL A 163 -20.79 -11.62 5.44
N LYS A 164 -21.32 -10.74 4.58
CA LYS A 164 -21.29 -10.96 3.12
C LYS A 164 -19.87 -10.98 2.57
N ASP A 165 -18.95 -10.20 3.13
CA ASP A 165 -17.56 -10.18 2.68
C ASP A 165 -16.90 -11.51 3.06
N TRP A 166 -17.26 -12.08 4.22
CA TRP A 166 -16.84 -13.42 4.62
C TRP A 166 -17.43 -14.50 3.72
N GLU A 167 -18.74 -14.48 3.46
CA GLU A 167 -19.41 -15.42 2.53
C GLU A 167 -18.76 -15.38 1.14
N LEU A 168 -18.45 -14.19 0.61
CA LEU A 168 -17.77 -14.01 -0.67
C LEU A 168 -16.28 -14.40 -0.62
N SER A 169 -15.66 -14.32 0.56
CA SER A 169 -14.27 -14.75 0.78
C SER A 169 -14.13 -16.26 0.84
N VAL A 170 -15.09 -17.00 1.40
CA VAL A 170 -15.05 -18.48 1.56
C VAL A 170 -14.55 -19.24 0.31
N PRO A 171 -15.10 -19.02 -0.90
CA PRO A 171 -14.62 -19.72 -2.09
C PRO A 171 -13.17 -19.36 -2.47
N ASN A 172 -12.72 -18.16 -2.08
CA ASN A 172 -11.43 -17.56 -2.45
C ASN A 172 -10.38 -17.61 -1.34
N MET A 173 -10.69 -18.15 -0.15
CA MET A 173 -9.81 -18.13 1.04
C MET A 173 -8.39 -18.64 0.80
N GLU A 174 -8.22 -19.61 -0.09
CA GLU A 174 -6.90 -20.22 -0.39
C GLU A 174 -6.18 -19.56 -1.57
N LYS A 175 -6.86 -18.67 -2.31
CA LYS A 175 -6.25 -17.95 -3.44
C LYS A 175 -5.44 -16.77 -2.94
N GLY A 176 -4.35 -16.45 -3.64
CA GLY A 176 -3.61 -15.22 -3.41
C GLY A 176 -4.49 -14.00 -3.73
N CYS A 177 -4.32 -12.88 -3.02
CA CYS A 177 -5.04 -11.64 -3.35
C CYS A 177 -4.80 -11.21 -4.81
N LEU A 178 -3.61 -11.45 -5.36
CA LEU A 178 -3.28 -11.17 -6.77
C LEU A 178 -4.11 -12.02 -7.75
N ASP A 179 -4.52 -13.24 -7.36
CA ASP A 179 -5.32 -14.15 -8.20
C ASP A 179 -6.80 -13.73 -8.27
N LEU A 180 -7.18 -12.70 -7.51
CA LEU A 180 -8.52 -12.13 -7.50
C LEU A 180 -8.65 -10.90 -8.43
N ILE A 181 -7.57 -10.57 -9.16
CA ILE A 181 -7.50 -9.42 -10.05
C ILE A 181 -7.15 -9.87 -11.47
N ASP A 182 -8.09 -9.67 -12.40
CA ASP A 182 -7.92 -9.96 -13.81
C ASP A 182 -7.69 -8.70 -14.66
N ILE A 183 -7.02 -8.89 -15.80
CA ILE A 183 -6.82 -7.84 -16.80
C ILE A 183 -8.17 -7.41 -17.37
N GLY A 184 -8.38 -6.11 -17.50
CA GLY A 184 -9.63 -5.50 -17.97
C GLY A 184 -10.61 -5.15 -16.86
N GLN A 185 -10.38 -5.60 -15.62
CA GLN A 185 -11.18 -5.18 -14.48
C GLN A 185 -10.90 -3.71 -14.11
N VAL A 186 -11.87 -3.08 -13.44
CA VAL A 186 -11.80 -1.67 -13.04
C VAL A 186 -11.92 -1.45 -11.54
N PHE A 187 -11.34 -0.36 -11.07
CA PHE A 187 -11.47 0.10 -9.70
C PHE A 187 -11.33 1.62 -9.59
N GLU A 188 -11.69 2.17 -8.44
CA GLU A 188 -11.54 3.59 -8.15
C GLU A 188 -10.15 3.87 -7.59
N MET A 189 -9.39 4.73 -8.26
CA MET A 189 -8.05 5.11 -7.84
C MET A 189 -8.02 6.60 -7.53
N GLN A 190 -7.70 6.93 -6.28
CA GLN A 190 -7.44 8.30 -5.88
C GLN A 190 -6.06 8.74 -6.36
N LEU A 191 -5.94 9.96 -6.89
CA LEU A 191 -4.66 10.47 -7.38
C LEU A 191 -3.79 11.00 -6.21
N GLU A 192 -2.56 10.49 -6.08
CA GLU A 192 -1.61 10.95 -5.06
C GLU A 192 -1.27 12.44 -5.20
N GLU A 193 -1.26 12.95 -6.45
CA GLU A 193 -1.02 14.37 -6.74
C GLU A 193 -2.16 15.30 -6.32
N ASP A 194 -3.39 14.76 -6.21
CA ASP A 194 -4.58 15.48 -5.77
C ASP A 194 -5.65 14.47 -5.30
N PRO A 195 -5.73 14.20 -3.99
CA PRO A 195 -6.60 13.16 -3.46
C PRO A 195 -8.10 13.49 -3.58
N HIS A 196 -8.45 14.70 -4.01
CA HIS A 196 -9.84 15.05 -4.33
C HIS A 196 -10.28 14.50 -5.69
N ILE A 197 -9.34 14.03 -6.51
CA ILE A 197 -9.63 13.46 -7.80
C ILE A 197 -9.54 11.94 -7.69
N VAL A 198 -10.64 11.27 -8.01
CA VAL A 198 -10.68 9.82 -8.16
C VAL A 198 -10.92 9.51 -9.63
N VAL A 199 -10.15 8.57 -10.15
CA VAL A 199 -10.30 8.10 -11.53
C VAL A 199 -10.75 6.66 -11.53
N LEU A 200 -11.54 6.29 -12.54
CA LEU A 200 -11.77 4.88 -12.81
C LEU A 200 -10.55 4.33 -13.55
N ALA A 201 -9.78 3.48 -12.87
CA ALA A 201 -8.57 2.86 -13.38
C ALA A 201 -8.88 1.46 -13.92
N THR A 202 -8.38 1.13 -15.11
CA THR A 202 -8.49 -0.19 -15.73
C THR A 202 -7.19 -0.95 -15.58
N VAL A 203 -7.24 -2.20 -15.12
CA VAL A 203 -6.07 -3.07 -15.00
C VAL A 203 -5.60 -3.49 -16.39
N MET A 204 -4.43 -3.00 -16.80
CA MET A 204 -3.82 -3.37 -18.08
C MET A 204 -2.89 -4.58 -17.93
N ARG A 205 -2.17 -4.66 -16.80
CA ARG A 205 -1.31 -5.79 -16.45
C ARG A 205 -1.31 -5.97 -14.93
N ASN A 206 -1.30 -7.22 -14.48
CA ASN A 206 -1.15 -7.60 -13.07
C ASN A 206 0.21 -8.29 -12.88
N HIS A 207 1.17 -7.57 -12.31
CA HIS A 207 2.56 -8.00 -12.11
C HIS A 207 2.72 -8.48 -10.66
N HIS A 208 2.05 -9.59 -10.30
CA HIS A 208 1.99 -10.13 -8.93
C HIS A 208 1.58 -9.08 -7.90
N GLY A 209 0.43 -8.44 -8.12
CA GLY A 209 -0.10 -7.40 -7.23
C GLY A 209 0.44 -5.99 -7.49
N LEU A 210 1.55 -5.84 -8.23
CA LEU A 210 1.93 -4.55 -8.81
C LEU A 210 1.12 -4.34 -10.11
N LEU A 211 0.20 -3.39 -10.14
CA LEU A 211 -0.71 -3.20 -11.26
C LEU A 211 -0.18 -2.13 -12.20
N CYS A 212 -0.15 -2.43 -13.50
CA CYS A 212 -0.11 -1.39 -14.52
C CYS A 212 -1.56 -1.03 -14.86
N VAL A 213 -1.96 0.21 -14.60
CA VAL A 213 -3.33 0.67 -14.77
C VAL A 213 -3.41 1.80 -15.77
N GLN A 214 -4.51 1.86 -16.52
CA GLN A 214 -4.81 2.95 -17.45
C GLN A 214 -6.03 3.74 -16.98
N PHE A 215 -5.98 5.07 -17.14
CA PHE A 215 -7.09 5.97 -16.87
C PHE A 215 -7.07 7.17 -17.83
N GLY A 216 -8.18 7.89 -17.93
CA GLY A 216 -8.32 9.06 -18.82
C GLY A 216 -8.03 8.76 -20.30
N GLY A 217 -8.21 7.52 -20.74
CA GLY A 217 -8.00 7.04 -22.11
C GLY A 217 -6.54 6.98 -22.60
N LYS A 218 -5.56 7.46 -21.82
CA LYS A 218 -4.15 7.54 -22.25
C LYS A 218 -3.12 7.52 -21.14
N TYR A 219 -3.50 7.80 -19.89
CA TYR A 219 -2.56 7.86 -18.78
C TYR A 219 -2.34 6.47 -18.22
N THR A 220 -1.10 6.13 -17.91
CA THR A 220 -0.72 4.85 -17.32
C THR A 220 0.06 5.06 -16.04
N ARG A 221 -0.15 4.21 -15.02
CA ARG A 221 0.57 4.26 -13.75
C ARG A 221 0.85 2.86 -13.24
N MET A 222 1.99 2.68 -12.57
CA MET A 222 2.27 1.50 -11.78
C MET A 222 1.81 1.75 -10.34
N ILE A 223 0.97 0.89 -9.78
CA ILE A 223 0.47 1.01 -8.41
C ILE A 223 0.33 -0.36 -7.77
N HIS A 224 0.77 -0.50 -6.51
CA HIS A 224 0.54 -1.75 -5.79
C HIS A 224 -0.95 -1.85 -5.41
N MET A 225 -1.56 -3.02 -5.58
CA MET A 225 -2.99 -3.24 -5.32
C MET A 225 -3.44 -2.90 -3.89
N LEU A 226 -2.52 -3.02 -2.93
CA LEU A 226 -2.72 -2.70 -1.51
C LEU A 226 -2.38 -1.24 -1.16
N ASN A 227 -2.12 -0.38 -2.14
CA ASN A 227 -1.93 1.06 -1.91
C ASN A 227 -3.24 1.66 -1.36
N THR A 228 -3.14 2.54 -0.37
CA THR A 228 -4.28 3.20 0.29
C THR A 228 -5.14 4.06 -0.64
N CYS A 229 -4.64 4.40 -1.83
CA CYS A 229 -5.36 5.13 -2.87
C CYS A 229 -6.19 4.22 -3.79
N CYS A 230 -6.12 2.89 -3.64
CA CYS A 230 -6.91 1.93 -4.40
C CYS A 230 -8.21 1.60 -3.65
N HIS A 231 -9.35 1.77 -4.31
CA HIS A 231 -10.67 1.60 -3.72
C HIS A 231 -11.60 0.77 -4.62
N GLN A 232 -12.57 0.12 -3.98
CA GLN A 232 -13.63 -0.58 -4.71
C GLN A 232 -14.49 0.40 -5.54
N ARG A 233 -15.08 -0.09 -6.64
CA ARG A 233 -16.08 0.68 -7.39
C ARG A 233 -17.31 1.01 -6.52
N GLY A 234 -17.79 2.25 -6.57
CA GLY A 234 -18.85 2.79 -5.72
C GLY A 234 -18.33 3.43 -4.42
N TRP A 235 -17.02 3.46 -4.20
CA TRP A 235 -16.42 4.05 -3.00
C TRP A 235 -16.68 5.56 -2.91
N THR A 236 -16.46 6.29 -4.00
CA THR A 236 -16.64 7.74 -4.07
C THR A 236 -18.07 8.15 -3.71
N GLU A 237 -19.07 7.39 -4.17
CA GLU A 237 -20.49 7.63 -3.84
C GLU A 237 -20.76 7.40 -2.35
N LYS A 238 -20.27 6.29 -1.79
CA LYS A 238 -20.35 5.98 -0.35
C LYS A 238 -19.77 7.11 0.50
N GLN A 239 -18.59 7.65 0.12
CA GLN A 239 -17.95 8.74 0.86
C GLN A 239 -18.74 10.06 0.80
N LYS A 240 -19.37 10.37 -0.34
CA LYS A 240 -20.24 11.53 -0.52
C LYS A 240 -21.49 11.42 0.37
N ASP A 241 -22.14 10.26 0.38
CA ASP A 241 -23.33 10.01 1.20
C ASP A 241 -23.04 10.15 2.70
N GLN A 242 -21.86 9.68 3.12
CA GLN A 242 -21.42 9.79 4.51
C GLN A 242 -20.88 11.18 4.89
N LYS A 243 -20.81 12.13 3.92
CA LYS A 243 -20.25 13.48 4.08
C LYS A 243 -18.83 13.48 4.66
N LEU A 244 -18.09 12.41 4.41
CA LEU A 244 -16.78 12.20 5.00
C LEU A 244 -15.74 13.12 4.35
N LEU A 245 -15.73 13.18 3.01
CA LEU A 245 -14.79 13.98 2.23
C LEU A 245 -15.40 15.35 1.90
N ARG A 246 -14.81 16.41 2.43
CA ARG A 246 -15.04 17.79 1.99
C ARG A 246 -13.72 18.32 1.41
N PRO A 247 -13.75 18.95 0.21
CA PRO A 247 -14.86 19.11 -0.72
C PRO A 247 -14.98 17.90 -1.66
N ARG A 248 -15.98 17.98 -2.53
CA ARG A 248 -16.45 16.91 -3.43
C ARG A 248 -15.30 16.18 -4.10
N VAL A 249 -15.20 14.87 -3.84
CA VAL A 249 -14.38 13.99 -4.66
C VAL A 249 -15.00 13.90 -6.04
N ASP A 250 -14.26 14.28 -7.08
CA ASP A 250 -14.74 14.17 -8.45
C ASP A 250 -14.27 12.84 -9.02
N LEU A 251 -15.24 11.96 -9.34
CA LEU A 251 -14.97 10.75 -10.11
C LEU A 251 -14.88 11.15 -11.58
N ILE A 252 -13.68 11.11 -12.13
CA ILE A 252 -13.45 11.32 -13.55
C ILE A 252 -13.48 9.94 -14.22
N ALA A 253 -14.58 9.65 -14.92
CA ALA A 253 -14.66 8.49 -15.78
C ALA A 253 -13.60 8.63 -16.87
N GLY A 254 -12.63 7.71 -16.90
CA GLY A 254 -11.57 7.69 -17.90
C GLY A 254 -12.03 7.30 -19.31
N LEU A 255 -13.30 6.89 -19.45
CA LEU A 255 -13.99 6.48 -20.68
C LEU A 255 -15.41 7.09 -20.66
N GLU A 256 -16.14 7.04 -21.79
CA GLU A 256 -17.58 7.36 -21.79
C GLU A 256 -18.29 6.50 -20.72
N GLU A 257 -19.17 7.11 -19.90
CA GLU A 257 -19.84 6.46 -18.76
C GLU A 257 -20.48 5.11 -19.12
N ASP A 258 -21.01 4.98 -20.33
CA ASP A 258 -21.63 3.74 -20.85
C ASP A 258 -20.64 2.59 -21.04
N VAL A 259 -19.37 2.86 -21.35
CA VAL A 259 -18.31 1.85 -21.50
C VAL A 259 -17.76 1.49 -20.11
N SER A 260 -17.49 2.50 -19.28
CA SER A 260 -17.06 2.30 -17.89
C SER A 260 -18.05 1.47 -17.09
N ASN A 261 -19.35 1.63 -17.33
CA ASN A 261 -20.38 0.89 -16.61
C ASN A 261 -20.43 -0.62 -16.92
N ARG A 262 -19.91 -1.02 -18.08
CA ARG A 262 -19.89 -2.42 -18.54
C ARG A 262 -18.64 -3.20 -18.10
N LEU A 263 -17.62 -2.51 -17.59
CA LEU A 263 -16.40 -3.15 -17.12
C LEU A 263 -16.60 -3.80 -15.76
N GLU A 264 -16.08 -5.02 -15.63
CA GLU A 264 -16.17 -5.81 -14.42
C GLU A 264 -15.33 -5.16 -13.31
N PRO A 265 -15.88 -4.90 -12.11
CA PRO A 265 -15.10 -4.35 -11.02
C PRO A 265 -14.15 -5.41 -10.44
N VAL A 266 -12.99 -4.98 -10.00
CA VAL A 266 -12.15 -5.79 -9.11
C VAL A 266 -12.95 -6.06 -7.83
N THR A 267 -12.87 -7.30 -7.32
CA THR A 267 -13.60 -7.70 -6.11
C THR A 267 -13.21 -6.85 -4.91
N HIS A 268 -14.18 -6.48 -4.07
CA HIS A 268 -13.88 -5.63 -2.90
C HIS A 268 -12.92 -6.30 -1.89
N LEU A 269 -12.82 -7.64 -1.94
CA LEU A 269 -11.99 -8.45 -1.04
C LEU A 269 -10.50 -8.11 -1.08
N VAL A 270 -10.03 -7.46 -2.15
CA VAL A 270 -8.62 -7.06 -2.25
C VAL A 270 -8.29 -5.74 -1.57
N TYR A 271 -9.30 -4.91 -1.26
CA TYR A 271 -9.12 -3.60 -0.60
C TYR A 271 -9.17 -3.78 0.90
N LEU A 272 -8.05 -4.21 1.49
CA LEU A 272 -7.93 -4.59 2.90
C LEU A 272 -8.24 -3.47 3.90
N ASN A 273 -8.26 -2.22 3.45
CA ASN A 273 -8.64 -1.07 4.26
C ASN A 273 -9.22 0.02 3.35
N ASN A 274 -10.49 -0.13 2.97
CA ASN A 274 -11.13 0.72 1.98
C ASN A 274 -11.58 2.07 2.56
N ASP A 275 -11.48 2.29 3.87
CA ASP A 275 -11.75 3.58 4.48
C ASP A 275 -10.51 4.47 4.49
N VAL A 276 -10.70 5.79 4.40
CA VAL A 276 -9.59 6.75 4.57
C VAL A 276 -9.58 7.17 6.03
N MET A 277 -8.43 7.01 6.71
CA MET A 277 -8.34 7.39 8.12
C MET A 277 -8.30 8.89 8.25
N LYS A 278 -9.10 9.44 9.17
CA LYS A 278 -8.84 10.79 9.61
C LYS A 278 -7.43 10.85 10.18
N HIS A 279 -6.65 11.84 9.76
CA HIS A 279 -5.38 12.07 10.41
C HIS A 279 -5.64 12.56 11.84
N ARG A 280 -4.86 12.05 12.78
CA ARG A 280 -4.93 12.40 14.21
C ARG A 280 -3.91 13.48 14.61
N LEU A 281 -3.27 14.10 13.62
CA LEU A 281 -2.25 15.12 13.85
C LEU A 281 -2.89 16.47 14.13
N GLU A 282 -2.36 17.17 15.14
CA GLU A 282 -2.70 18.55 15.45
C GLU A 282 -1.96 19.52 14.53
N ARG A 283 -2.56 20.68 14.25
CA ARG A 283 -1.92 21.73 13.44
C ARG A 283 -0.55 22.10 14.03
N GLY A 284 0.48 22.12 13.19
CA GLY A 284 1.84 22.45 13.60
C GLY A 284 2.61 21.27 14.21
N ALA A 285 1.99 20.09 14.36
CA ALA A 285 2.68 18.89 14.83
C ALA A 285 3.92 18.63 13.95
N VAL A 286 5.05 18.38 14.60
CA VAL A 286 6.33 18.15 13.93
C VAL A 286 6.57 16.65 13.76
N LEU A 287 7.00 16.24 12.58
CA LEU A 287 7.32 14.86 12.24
C LEU A 287 8.59 14.77 11.38
N VAL A 288 9.06 13.55 11.12
CA VAL A 288 10.21 13.32 10.25
C VAL A 288 9.71 12.98 8.85
N TYR A 289 10.16 13.74 7.85
CA TYR A 289 9.87 13.54 6.44
C TYR A 289 11.12 13.10 5.70
N LEU A 290 11.03 12.01 4.94
CA LEU A 290 12.04 11.57 3.98
C LEU A 290 11.72 12.21 2.63
N ASN A 291 12.63 13.00 2.08
CA ASN A 291 12.38 13.71 0.82
C ASN A 291 12.06 12.77 -0.35
N HIS A 292 11.50 13.33 -1.43
CA HIS A 292 11.10 12.56 -2.62
C HIS A 292 12.23 11.71 -3.23
N ASP A 293 13.46 12.22 -3.24
CA ASP A 293 14.64 11.48 -3.70
C ASP A 293 15.08 10.36 -2.74
N ARG A 294 14.41 10.23 -1.59
CA ARG A 294 14.64 9.24 -0.54
C ARG A 294 16.08 9.26 -0.01
N ASN A 295 16.75 10.42 0.01
CA ASN A 295 18.16 10.52 0.35
C ASN A 295 18.44 11.42 1.56
N ARG A 296 17.44 12.15 2.08
CA ARG A 296 17.58 13.07 3.21
C ARG A 296 16.31 13.12 4.05
N PHE A 297 16.50 13.09 5.37
CA PHE A 297 15.42 13.30 6.34
C PHE A 297 15.36 14.76 6.74
N TYR A 298 14.16 15.28 6.94
CA TYR A 298 13.88 16.64 7.40
C TYR A 298 12.90 16.60 8.56
N PHE A 299 13.03 17.53 9.50
CA PHE A 299 11.91 17.88 10.35
C PHE A 299 10.93 18.73 9.54
N ALA A 300 9.70 18.27 9.45
CA ALA A 300 8.61 18.97 8.80
C ALA A 300 7.46 19.14 9.78
N HIS A 301 6.65 20.17 9.60
CA HIS A 301 5.45 20.40 10.42
C HIS A 301 4.19 20.33 9.57
N MET A 302 3.13 19.80 10.19
CA MET A 302 1.84 19.64 9.56
C MET A 302 1.13 20.99 9.42
N VAL A 303 0.61 21.23 8.22
CA VAL A 303 -0.28 22.34 7.90
C VAL A 303 -1.59 21.75 7.34
N PRO A 304 -2.76 22.17 7.84
CA PRO A 304 -4.04 21.74 7.28
C PRO A 304 -4.14 22.08 5.80
N THR A 305 -4.90 21.30 5.04
CA THR A 305 -5.25 21.67 3.66
C THR A 305 -6.17 22.90 3.65
N GLU A 306 -6.24 23.62 2.52
CA GLU A 306 -7.04 24.85 2.41
C GLU A 306 -8.54 24.63 2.73
N ASP A 307 -9.02 23.43 2.46
CA ASP A 307 -10.37 22.95 2.64
C ASP A 307 -10.62 22.22 3.97
N GLU A 308 -9.61 22.15 4.83
CA GLU A 308 -9.64 21.45 6.12
C GLU A 308 -10.06 19.97 6.00
N CYS A 309 -9.57 19.30 4.95
CA CYS A 309 -9.76 17.88 4.74
C CYS A 309 -9.25 17.11 5.97
N PRO A 310 -10.09 16.28 6.63
CA PRO A 310 -9.68 15.62 7.88
C PRO A 310 -8.76 14.41 7.65
N PHE A 311 -8.44 14.07 6.41
CA PHE A 311 -7.72 12.85 6.04
C PHE A 311 -6.30 13.10 5.53
N TYR A 312 -6.13 14.20 4.80
CA TYR A 312 -4.85 14.60 4.22
C TYR A 312 -4.41 15.92 4.84
N PHE A 313 -3.10 16.14 4.81
CA PHE A 313 -2.50 17.39 5.26
C PHE A 313 -1.32 17.73 4.36
N HIS A 314 -0.88 18.99 4.43
CA HIS A 314 0.37 19.43 3.82
C HIS A 314 1.50 19.39 4.85
N LEU A 315 2.72 19.31 4.34
CA LEU A 315 3.92 19.47 5.14
C LEU A 315 4.68 20.72 4.72
N CYS A 316 5.26 21.38 5.71
CA CYS A 316 6.20 22.46 5.50
C CYS A 316 7.55 22.15 6.15
N ILE A 317 8.63 22.52 5.45
CA ILE A 317 9.99 22.55 5.98
C ILE A 317 10.32 24.03 6.18
N GLY A 318 10.30 24.49 7.44
CA GLY A 318 10.50 25.90 7.77
C GLY A 318 9.33 26.78 7.31
N LYS A 319 9.45 27.46 6.18
CA LYS A 319 8.37 28.29 5.60
C LYS A 319 7.85 27.76 4.26
N GLU A 320 8.49 26.73 3.73
CA GLU A 320 8.24 26.24 2.38
C GLU A 320 7.42 24.96 2.43
N PHE A 321 6.39 24.88 1.57
CA PHE A 321 5.64 23.66 1.36
C PHE A 321 6.53 22.59 0.75
N VAL A 322 6.36 21.36 1.22
CA VAL A 322 6.84 20.19 0.50
C VAL A 322 6.00 20.07 -0.78
N LEU A 323 6.66 20.11 -1.93
CA LEU A 323 5.99 20.10 -3.23
C LEU A 323 5.94 18.69 -3.82
N HIS A 324 4.86 18.40 -4.52
CA HIS A 324 4.72 17.18 -5.31
C HIS A 324 5.63 17.28 -6.55
N PRO A 325 6.46 16.26 -6.83
CA PRO A 325 7.53 16.30 -7.83
C PRO A 325 7.05 16.62 -9.26
N ASN A 326 5.85 16.16 -9.61
CA ASN A 326 5.33 16.28 -10.98
C ASN A 326 4.44 17.50 -11.22
N THR A 327 3.94 18.14 -10.17
CA THR A 327 2.95 19.21 -10.29
C THR A 327 3.43 20.54 -9.72
N ASN A 328 4.51 20.55 -8.93
CA ASN A 328 4.99 21.71 -8.17
C ASN A 328 3.93 22.35 -7.26
N LYS A 329 2.84 21.64 -6.95
CA LYS A 329 1.84 22.03 -5.95
C LYS A 329 2.22 21.46 -4.58
N PRO A 330 1.69 22.01 -3.46
CA PRO A 330 1.83 21.37 -2.15
C PRO A 330 1.42 19.90 -2.22
N ALA A 331 2.29 19.01 -1.75
CA ALA A 331 2.02 17.58 -1.71
C ALA A 331 0.98 17.28 -0.61
N PHE A 332 0.10 16.32 -0.90
CA PHE A 332 -0.85 15.79 0.06
C PHE A 332 -0.26 14.56 0.75
N PHE A 333 -0.37 14.53 2.07
CA PHE A 333 0.11 13.42 2.88
C PHE A 333 -1.04 12.78 3.65
N HIS A 334 -1.15 11.46 3.54
CA HIS A 334 -1.89 10.66 4.51
C HIS A 334 -0.96 10.28 5.68
N ILE A 335 -1.52 9.99 6.85
CA ILE A 335 -0.72 9.66 8.04
C ILE A 335 0.17 8.42 7.86
N TYR A 336 -0.18 7.53 6.94
CA TYR A 336 0.58 6.31 6.61
C TYR A 336 1.48 6.42 5.37
N HIS A 337 1.65 7.62 4.81
CA HIS A 337 2.49 7.82 3.63
C HIS A 337 3.94 7.34 3.88
N GLU A 338 4.55 6.66 2.90
CA GLU A 338 5.80 5.90 3.05
C GLU A 338 7.06 6.76 3.31
N GLN A 339 6.93 8.06 3.03
CA GLN A 339 7.95 9.07 3.32
C GLN A 339 7.85 9.65 4.73
N LEU A 340 6.85 9.28 5.53
CA LEU A 340 6.69 9.78 6.89
C LEU A 340 7.33 8.82 7.89
N PHE A 341 8.10 9.38 8.82
CA PHE A 341 8.79 8.64 9.85
C PHE A 341 8.46 9.16 11.25
N ALA A 342 8.28 8.22 12.17
CA ALA A 342 8.13 8.52 13.58
C ALA A 342 9.49 8.87 14.20
N TRP A 343 9.57 9.94 15.00
CA TRP A 343 10.83 10.39 15.58
C TRP A 343 11.48 9.34 16.49
N SER A 344 10.69 8.59 17.27
CA SER A 344 11.20 7.58 18.21
C SER A 344 12.03 6.48 17.52
N LEU A 345 11.79 6.25 16.24
CA LEU A 345 12.41 5.22 15.42
C LEU A 345 13.65 5.79 14.73
N ILE A 346 13.51 6.89 14.01
CA ILE A 346 14.62 7.49 13.26
C ILE A 346 15.73 8.00 14.19
N ARG A 347 15.41 8.50 15.38
CA ARG A 347 16.44 8.95 16.33
C ARG A 347 17.41 7.85 16.79
N LYS A 348 17.02 6.58 16.64
CA LYS A 348 17.86 5.41 16.97
C LYS A 348 18.79 5.02 15.82
N GLU A 349 18.55 5.57 14.63
CA GLU A 349 19.32 5.27 13.43
C GLU A 349 20.47 6.27 13.28
N SER A 350 21.62 5.84 12.76
CA SER A 350 22.72 6.76 12.47
C SER A 350 22.47 7.47 11.14
N VAL A 351 21.42 8.28 11.09
CA VAL A 351 21.07 9.18 9.99
C VAL A 351 20.91 10.59 10.51
N ARG A 352 21.13 11.58 9.64
CA ARG A 352 20.93 12.98 9.97
C ARG A 352 19.52 13.40 9.59
N VAL A 353 18.80 13.99 10.53
CA VAL A 353 17.57 14.72 10.24
C VAL A 353 17.93 16.20 10.15
N HIS A 354 17.55 16.83 9.05
CA HIS A 354 17.87 18.21 8.75
C HIS A 354 16.79 19.14 9.32
N LEU A 355 17.23 20.26 9.87
CA LEU A 355 16.38 21.39 10.20
C LEU A 355 16.34 22.34 9.00
N PRO A 356 15.26 23.13 8.83
CA PRO A 356 15.20 24.15 7.79
C PRO A 356 16.20 25.28 8.01
N ASP A 357 16.39 26.08 6.97
CA ASP A 357 17.24 27.27 7.00
C ASP A 357 16.80 28.24 8.12
N GLY A 358 17.75 28.67 8.95
CA GLY A 358 17.52 29.53 10.11
C GLY A 358 17.66 28.85 11.48
N PHE A 359 17.83 27.52 11.52
CA PHE A 359 18.18 26.77 12.73
C PHE A 359 19.61 26.22 12.60
N GLU A 360 20.40 26.27 13.68
CA GLU A 360 21.79 25.83 13.63
C GLU A 360 21.90 24.30 13.80
N LEU A 361 22.49 23.63 12.81
CA LEU A 361 22.83 22.22 12.96
C LEU A 361 24.16 22.11 13.71
N HIS A 362 24.13 21.57 14.92
CA HIS A 362 25.32 21.21 15.70
C HIS A 362 25.60 19.69 15.67
N PRO A 363 26.04 19.11 14.54
CA PRO A 363 26.10 17.66 14.33
C PRO A 363 27.15 16.92 15.19
N LYS A 364 28.02 17.63 15.91
CA LYS A 364 29.07 17.04 16.77
C LYS A 364 28.73 17.10 18.26
N ASP A 365 27.63 17.74 18.61
CA ASP A 365 27.19 17.94 20.00
C ASP A 365 25.71 17.54 20.10
N THR A 366 25.49 16.29 20.52
CA THR A 366 24.14 15.70 20.59
C THR A 366 23.20 16.53 21.47
N ASN A 367 23.70 17.10 22.57
CA ASN A 367 22.87 17.89 23.49
C ASN A 367 22.38 19.17 22.79
N LYS A 368 23.27 19.89 22.09
CA LYS A 368 22.88 21.08 21.33
C LYS A 368 21.95 20.77 20.16
N TYR A 369 22.13 19.61 19.53
CA TYR A 369 21.22 19.17 18.47
C TYR A 369 19.82 18.89 19.02
N GLU A 370 19.70 18.21 20.17
CA GLU A 370 18.40 17.99 20.82
C GLU A 370 17.77 19.31 21.29
N GLU A 371 18.55 20.22 21.85
CA GLU A 371 18.08 21.58 22.21
C GLU A 371 17.51 22.33 20.99
N GLU A 372 18.16 22.25 19.83
CA GLU A 372 17.66 22.89 18.61
C GLU A 372 16.42 22.21 18.02
N VAL A 373 16.32 20.88 18.12
CA VAL A 373 15.07 20.17 17.79
C VAL A 373 13.94 20.65 18.71
N ASP A 374 14.19 20.80 20.00
CA ASP A 374 13.21 21.33 20.95
C ASP A 374 12.81 22.77 20.62
N VAL A 375 13.77 23.64 20.27
CA VAL A 375 13.49 25.02 19.82
C VAL A 375 12.61 25.01 18.57
N TYR A 376 12.94 24.17 17.58
CA TYR A 376 12.13 24.00 16.36
C TYR A 376 10.71 23.53 16.67
N VAL A 377 10.58 22.50 17.50
CA VAL A 377 9.28 21.96 17.91
C VAL A 377 8.47 23.05 18.63
N ASN A 378 9.06 23.76 19.59
CA ASN A 378 8.39 24.84 20.32
C ASN A 378 7.93 25.96 19.38
N TYR A 379 8.75 26.34 18.40
CA TYR A 379 8.44 27.41 17.46
C TYR A 379 7.15 27.13 16.66
N PHE A 380 7.00 25.89 16.15
CA PHE A 380 5.85 25.52 15.30
C PHE A 380 4.63 25.03 16.09
N THR A 381 4.84 24.44 17.27
CA THR A 381 3.76 23.88 18.08
C THR A 381 3.16 24.85 19.09
N ARG A 382 3.72 26.08 19.22
CA ARG A 382 3.24 27.14 20.14
C ARG A 382 2.90 26.58 21.53
N ASP A 383 3.88 25.90 22.12
CA ASP A 383 3.85 25.27 23.45
C ASP A 383 3.19 23.89 23.59
N SER A 384 2.54 23.33 22.55
CA SER A 384 2.00 21.96 22.65
C SER A 384 3.08 20.88 22.63
N LYS A 385 4.30 21.22 22.19
CA LYS A 385 5.45 20.31 22.07
C LYS A 385 5.11 19.02 21.31
N ALA A 386 4.19 19.12 20.34
CA ALA A 386 3.67 18.00 19.58
C ALA A 386 4.70 17.49 18.56
N LEU A 387 5.76 16.85 19.04
CA LEU A 387 6.66 16.03 18.24
C LEU A 387 6.04 14.64 18.09
N VAL A 388 5.76 14.25 16.86
CA VAL A 388 5.15 12.96 16.53
C VAL A 388 6.18 11.86 16.75
N THR A 389 6.05 11.18 17.88
CA THR A 389 6.95 10.11 18.29
C THR A 389 6.56 8.76 17.72
N GLU A 390 5.30 8.55 17.37
CA GLU A 390 4.73 7.27 16.92
C GLU A 390 3.50 7.52 16.03
N GLY A 391 2.98 6.48 15.38
CA GLY A 391 1.66 6.56 14.74
C GLY A 391 1.64 7.24 13.37
N VAL A 392 2.75 7.27 12.65
CA VAL A 392 2.86 7.75 11.27
C VAL A 392 3.63 6.74 10.43
N GLY A 393 3.43 6.78 9.11
CA GLY A 393 4.09 5.95 8.09
C GLY A 393 3.78 4.45 8.15
N PRO A 394 4.28 3.67 7.18
CA PRO A 394 4.05 2.21 7.07
C PRO A 394 4.64 1.42 8.25
N GLN A 395 5.60 2.02 8.97
CA GLN A 395 6.16 1.46 10.20
C GLN A 395 5.14 1.31 11.33
N ASP A 396 4.04 2.08 11.36
CA ASP A 396 3.07 1.98 12.46
C ASP A 396 2.31 0.65 12.38
N GLU A 397 1.84 0.29 11.18
CA GLU A 397 1.21 -1.01 10.93
C GLU A 397 2.18 -2.17 11.21
N TYR A 398 3.43 -2.05 10.75
CA TYR A 398 4.45 -3.05 11.05
C TYR A 398 4.73 -3.18 12.55
N ARG A 399 4.80 -2.06 13.27
CA ARG A 399 5.04 -2.05 14.71
C ARG A 399 3.89 -2.71 15.46
N GLN A 400 2.64 -2.43 15.09
CA GLN A 400 1.48 -3.10 15.67
C GLN A 400 1.55 -4.62 15.46
N HIS A 401 1.91 -5.06 14.25
CA HIS A 401 2.13 -6.48 13.97
C HIS A 401 3.27 -7.06 14.82
N ILE A 402 4.46 -6.45 14.84
CA ILE A 402 5.60 -6.92 15.64
C ILE A 402 5.30 -6.98 17.13
N ASN A 403 4.58 -5.99 17.67
CA ASN A 403 4.20 -5.96 19.08
C ASN A 403 3.24 -7.09 19.48
N SER A 404 2.55 -7.69 18.51
CA SER A 404 1.69 -8.87 18.74
C SER A 404 2.47 -10.19 18.79
N LEU A 405 3.73 -10.20 18.34
CA LEU A 405 4.57 -11.39 18.27
C LEU A 405 5.33 -11.64 19.58
N ASP A 406 5.60 -12.91 19.87
CA ASP A 406 6.47 -13.29 20.98
C ASP A 406 7.94 -12.89 20.75
N ALA A 407 8.70 -12.76 21.84
CA ALA A 407 10.10 -12.35 21.80
C ALA A 407 11.00 -13.27 20.95
N GLY A 408 10.67 -14.56 20.84
CA GLY A 408 11.37 -15.52 20.00
C GLY A 408 11.22 -15.18 18.51
N ARG A 409 9.99 -14.94 18.06
CA ARG A 409 9.70 -14.51 16.68
C ARG A 409 10.34 -13.18 16.32
N ILE A 410 10.27 -12.19 17.20
CA ILE A 410 10.92 -10.88 16.99
C ILE A 410 12.44 -11.06 16.83
N LYS A 411 13.06 -11.94 17.63
CA LYS A 411 14.49 -12.25 17.52
C LYS A 411 14.83 -12.92 16.17
N THR A 412 13.96 -13.81 15.68
CA THR A 412 14.12 -14.44 14.36
C THR A 412 14.05 -13.39 13.25
N ILE A 413 13.05 -12.51 13.26
CA ILE A 413 12.91 -11.43 12.27
C ILE A 413 14.15 -10.54 12.27
N LYS A 414 14.60 -10.09 13.45
CA LYS A 414 15.84 -9.29 13.57
C LYS A 414 17.08 -10.01 13.04
N LYS A 415 17.14 -11.34 13.19
CA LYS A 415 18.25 -12.14 12.67
C LYS A 415 18.18 -12.26 11.15
N GLY A 416 16.99 -12.51 10.61
CA GLY A 416 16.77 -12.62 9.16
C GLY A 416 17.01 -11.30 8.43
N LEU A 417 16.53 -10.17 8.95
CA LEU A 417 16.81 -8.84 8.38
C LEU A 417 18.31 -8.56 8.25
N LYS A 418 19.14 -9.02 9.20
CA LYS A 418 20.61 -8.86 9.14
C LYS A 418 21.28 -9.68 8.03
N THR A 419 20.56 -10.63 7.43
CA THR A 419 21.08 -11.42 6.30
C THR A 419 20.85 -10.74 4.95
N LEU A 420 20.04 -9.68 4.90
CA LEU A 420 19.73 -8.96 3.67
C LEU A 420 20.99 -8.29 3.11
N LYS A 421 21.36 -8.65 1.88
CA LYS A 421 22.46 -8.01 1.14
C LYS A 421 21.97 -7.27 -0.09
N TYR A 422 20.89 -7.74 -0.69
CA TYR A 422 20.30 -7.12 -1.86
C TYR A 422 18.78 -7.07 -1.73
N VAL A 423 18.18 -6.01 -2.27
CA VAL A 423 16.73 -5.82 -2.42
C VAL A 423 16.44 -5.23 -3.79
N GLU A 424 15.18 -5.19 -4.17
CA GLU A 424 14.70 -4.38 -5.29
C GLU A 424 13.86 -3.22 -4.74
N ILE A 425 13.91 -2.05 -5.38
CA ILE A 425 13.14 -0.88 -4.95
C ILE A 425 12.51 -0.20 -6.16
N LEU A 426 11.20 0.04 -6.09
CA LEU A 426 10.44 0.77 -7.09
C LEU A 426 10.70 2.27 -6.89
N LEU A 427 11.32 2.91 -7.88
CA LEU A 427 11.63 4.33 -7.85
C LEU A 427 11.08 5.02 -9.10
N PRO A 428 10.73 6.32 -9.00
CA PRO A 428 10.39 7.09 -10.17
C PRO A 428 11.60 7.26 -11.09
N THR A 429 11.34 7.22 -12.39
CA THR A 429 12.25 7.51 -13.49
C THR A 429 12.06 8.97 -13.95
N PRO A 430 13.05 9.58 -14.65
CA PRO A 430 12.98 10.99 -15.04
C PRO A 430 11.81 11.36 -15.96
N ASP A 431 11.25 10.39 -16.66
CA ASP A 431 10.07 10.47 -17.54
C ASP A 431 8.74 10.27 -16.78
N GLY A 432 8.78 10.13 -15.45
CA GLY A 432 7.60 10.07 -14.58
C GLY A 432 6.99 8.68 -14.43
N TYR A 433 7.58 7.65 -15.05
CA TYR A 433 7.23 6.26 -14.79
C TYR A 433 7.91 5.76 -13.50
N SER A 434 7.55 4.54 -13.07
CA SER A 434 8.21 3.87 -11.94
C SER A 434 8.87 2.59 -12.44
N GLN A 435 10.12 2.37 -12.04
CA GLN A 435 10.89 1.19 -12.41
C GLN A 435 11.49 0.52 -11.17
N LEU A 436 11.53 -0.81 -11.18
CA LEU A 436 12.24 -1.58 -10.17
C LEU A 436 13.73 -1.49 -10.41
N HIS A 437 14.46 -1.05 -9.40
CA HIS A 437 15.92 -1.01 -9.40
C HIS A 437 16.48 -2.00 -8.41
N ALA A 438 17.53 -2.71 -8.83
CA ALA A 438 18.36 -3.45 -7.91
C ALA A 438 19.02 -2.51 -6.89
N ALA A 439 19.14 -2.95 -5.65
CA ALA A 439 19.80 -2.17 -4.61
C ALA A 439 20.65 -3.07 -3.69
N GLU A 440 21.84 -2.60 -3.37
CA GLU A 440 22.70 -3.18 -2.35
C GLU A 440 22.29 -2.62 -0.97
N VAL A 441 22.13 -3.52 0.01
CA VAL A 441 21.85 -3.15 1.40
C VAL A 441 23.17 -2.84 2.09
N VAL A 442 23.45 -1.55 2.29
CA VAL A 442 24.65 -1.06 2.96
C VAL A 442 24.51 -1.13 4.47
N ARG A 443 23.31 -0.83 4.98
CA ARG A 443 22.96 -0.96 6.39
C ARG A 443 21.50 -1.36 6.53
N VAL A 444 21.21 -2.20 7.51
CA VAL A 444 19.86 -2.66 7.83
C VAL A 444 19.61 -2.58 9.33
N SER A 445 18.45 -2.04 9.68
CA SER A 445 17.84 -2.16 10.98
C SER A 445 16.38 -2.59 10.82
N ILE A 446 15.68 -2.78 11.94
CA ILE A 446 14.25 -3.05 11.92
C ILE A 446 13.42 -1.84 11.46
N ASN A 447 13.99 -0.62 11.50
CA ASN A 447 13.29 0.62 11.16
C ASN A 447 13.76 1.21 9.82
N LEU A 448 14.93 0.81 9.32
CA LEU A 448 15.55 1.50 8.20
C LEU A 448 16.44 0.59 7.36
N LEU A 449 16.20 0.61 6.06
CA LEU A 449 17.11 0.16 5.02
C LEU A 449 17.92 1.35 4.50
N THR A 450 19.23 1.16 4.41
CA THR A 450 20.17 2.07 3.76
C THR A 450 20.69 1.38 2.51
N LEU A 451 20.28 1.91 1.36
CA LEU A 451 20.41 1.27 0.07
C LEU A 451 21.37 2.03 -0.83
N LYS A 452 22.13 1.29 -1.64
CA LYS A 452 22.90 1.83 -2.76
C LYS A 452 22.32 1.29 -4.05
N VAL A 453 21.75 2.18 -4.86
CA VAL A 453 21.16 1.85 -6.15
C VAL A 453 22.21 2.12 -7.24
N PRO A 454 22.50 1.17 -8.14
CA PRO A 454 23.40 1.40 -9.27
C PRO A 454 22.96 2.64 -10.07
N GLU A 455 23.93 3.39 -10.58
CA GLU A 455 23.72 4.59 -11.43
C GLU A 455 23.07 5.80 -10.73
N LYS A 456 22.40 5.63 -9.59
CA LYS A 456 21.96 6.75 -8.75
C LYS A 456 23.10 7.26 -7.87
N ARG A 457 23.29 8.59 -7.85
CA ARG A 457 24.27 9.22 -6.97
C ARG A 457 23.71 9.31 -5.56
N GLY A 458 24.31 8.58 -4.63
CA GLY A 458 24.03 8.70 -3.20
C GLY A 458 23.37 7.47 -2.58
N ILE A 459 22.89 7.66 -1.36
CA ILE A 459 22.21 6.64 -0.56
C ILE A 459 20.71 6.84 -0.68
N ILE A 460 19.98 5.74 -0.78
CA ILE A 460 18.52 5.70 -0.73
C ILE A 460 18.09 5.08 0.60
N TYR A 461 17.09 5.68 1.23
CA TYR A 461 16.49 5.23 2.47
C TYR A 461 15.09 4.68 2.20
N ALA A 462 14.72 3.63 2.90
CA ALA A 462 13.37 3.09 2.90
C ALA A 462 13.10 2.35 4.20
N HIS A 463 11.84 2.27 4.62
CA HIS A 463 11.47 1.35 5.67
C HIS A 463 11.49 -0.10 5.13
N PRO A 464 11.89 -1.13 5.90
CA PRO A 464 11.86 -2.52 5.40
C PRO A 464 10.48 -3.02 4.96
N PHE A 465 9.41 -2.35 5.43
CA PHE A 465 8.00 -2.65 5.14
C PHE A 465 7.36 -1.62 4.18
N ASP A 466 8.17 -0.77 3.56
CA ASP A 466 7.71 0.10 2.48
C ASP A 466 7.17 -0.73 1.31
N SER A 467 5.99 -0.36 0.78
CA SER A 467 5.33 -1.00 -0.35
C SER A 467 6.13 -0.92 -1.66
N ASN A 468 7.12 -0.04 -1.72
CA ASN A 468 8.02 0.12 -2.86
C ASN A 468 9.32 -0.68 -2.72
N VAL A 469 9.60 -1.28 -1.56
CA VAL A 469 10.73 -2.21 -1.41
C VAL A 469 10.24 -3.60 -1.80
N TYR A 470 11.12 -4.45 -2.32
CA TYR A 470 10.80 -5.80 -2.75
C TYR A 470 11.97 -6.74 -2.43
N HIS A 471 11.67 -8.03 -2.30
CA HIS A 471 12.72 -9.03 -2.19
C HIS A 471 13.56 -9.08 -3.47
N PHE A 472 14.83 -9.41 -3.31
CA PHE A 472 15.71 -9.57 -4.46
C PHE A 472 15.27 -10.74 -5.33
N GLY A 473 15.05 -10.49 -6.63
CA GLY A 473 14.43 -11.45 -7.54
C GLY A 473 12.92 -11.25 -7.73
N ALA A 474 12.29 -10.29 -7.04
CA ALA A 474 10.87 -9.98 -7.22
C ALA A 474 10.55 -9.67 -8.68
N CYS A 475 11.36 -8.89 -9.39
CA CYS A 475 11.16 -8.62 -10.82
C CYS A 475 11.05 -9.90 -11.66
N VAL A 476 11.78 -10.97 -11.29
CA VAL A 476 11.70 -12.27 -11.95
C VAL A 476 10.40 -12.97 -11.64
N ASP A 477 10.01 -13.01 -10.37
CA ASP A 477 8.75 -13.61 -9.94
C ASP A 477 7.56 -12.89 -10.58
N VAL A 478 7.62 -11.56 -10.58
CA VAL A 478 6.70 -10.63 -11.22
C VAL A 478 6.64 -10.79 -12.75
N SER A 479 7.77 -11.12 -13.40
CA SER A 479 7.84 -11.36 -14.85
C SER A 479 7.34 -12.74 -15.29
N LYS A 480 7.20 -13.70 -14.35
CA LYS A 480 6.51 -14.98 -14.60
C LYS A 480 5.00 -14.72 -14.62
N ASN A 481 4.49 -14.21 -15.72
CA ASN A 481 3.06 -14.06 -15.96
C ASN A 481 2.57 -15.00 -17.06
N LYS A 482 1.46 -15.71 -16.76
CA LYS A 482 0.45 -16.42 -17.58
C LYS A 482 0.80 -17.16 -18.89
N LEU A 483 1.96 -17.01 -19.50
CA LEU A 483 2.35 -17.78 -20.69
C LEU A 483 2.41 -19.29 -20.41
N ASP A 484 2.78 -19.70 -19.19
CA ASP A 484 2.82 -21.12 -18.81
C ASP A 484 1.42 -21.74 -18.60
N ARG A 485 0.35 -20.94 -18.44
CA ARG A 485 -1.04 -21.47 -18.41
C ARG A 485 -1.62 -21.55 -19.81
N ASP A 486 -1.40 -20.55 -20.65
CA ASP A 486 -1.90 -20.56 -22.04
C ASP A 486 -1.13 -21.58 -22.92
N SER A 487 0.11 -21.93 -22.58
CA SER A 487 0.88 -22.95 -23.30
C SER A 487 0.44 -24.39 -22.99
N ILE A 488 -0.27 -24.62 -21.89
CA ILE A 488 -0.77 -25.96 -21.54
C ILE A 488 -2.11 -26.21 -22.24
N ASP A 489 -2.97 -25.20 -22.38
CA ASP A 489 -4.25 -25.35 -23.08
C ASP A 489 -4.11 -25.45 -24.60
N LEU A 490 -3.09 -24.84 -25.20
CA LEU A 490 -2.80 -25.02 -26.64
C LEU A 490 -2.23 -26.40 -27.00
N SER A 491 -1.83 -27.20 -26.01
CA SER A 491 -1.33 -28.57 -26.25
C SER A 491 -2.42 -29.64 -26.25
N ASN A 492 -3.62 -29.32 -25.76
CA ASN A 492 -4.77 -30.25 -25.74
C ASN A 492 -5.72 -30.07 -26.93
N ASP A 493 -5.66 -28.96 -27.66
CA ASP A 493 -6.48 -28.68 -28.85
C ASP A 493 -5.84 -29.11 -30.19
N LEU A 494 -4.70 -29.80 -30.14
CA LEU A 494 -4.06 -30.42 -31.32
C LEU A 494 -4.19 -31.96 -31.34
N SER A 495 -5.04 -32.54 -30.51
CA SER A 495 -5.34 -33.97 -30.50
C SER A 495 -6.84 -34.28 -30.55
N ASN A 496 -7.57 -33.64 -31.47
CA ASN A 496 -8.83 -34.16 -32.03
C ASN A 496 -8.96 -33.83 -33.51
#